data_AF-A0A2I1GYA6-F1
#
_entry.id   AF-A0A2I1GYA6-F1
#
_cell.length_a   1.000
_cell.length_b   1.000
_cell.length_c   1.000
_cell.angle_alpha   90.00
_cell.angle_beta   90.00
_cell.angle_gamma   90.00
#
_symmetry.space_group_name_H-M   'P 1'
#
loop_
_entity.id
_entity.type
_entity.pdbx_description
1 polymer ?
#
loop_
_entity_poly.entity_id
_entity_poly.type
_entity_poly.pdbx_seq_one_letter_code
_entity_poly.pdbx_strand_id
1 'polypeptide(L)'
;MILPRRLLTNPIIKRRWYTPLGSHVADNDPFVIAREKERLLQGKVKHFLKSAPGWSELLASDSEAVIKAEREPDPLSIKDLQNESIKTLSMSDDDIEIIDHIKQEVKIKTEEEIIAKP
;
A
#
# COMPACT_ATOMS: atom_id res chain seq x y z
N MET A 1 -31.51 -3.76 58.99
CA MET A 1 -31.03 -4.91 58.18
C MET A 1 -30.75 -4.41 56.77
N ILE A 2 -29.47 -4.27 56.42
CA ILE A 2 -29.00 -3.70 55.15
C ILE A 2 -28.42 -4.85 54.34
N LEU A 3 -29.02 -5.18 53.20
CA LEU A 3 -28.48 -6.19 52.27
C LEU A 3 -27.37 -5.54 51.42
N PRO A 4 -26.20 -6.18 51.28
CA PRO A 4 -25.14 -5.63 50.43
C PRO A 4 -25.53 -5.79 48.96
N ARG A 5 -25.47 -4.68 48.20
CA ARG A 5 -25.58 -4.70 46.74
C ARG A 5 -24.40 -5.51 46.19
N ARG A 6 -24.67 -6.69 45.66
CA ARG A 6 -23.71 -7.46 44.87
C ARG A 6 -23.31 -6.63 43.66
N LEU A 7 -22.05 -6.21 43.62
CA LEU A 7 -21.45 -5.65 42.42
C LEU A 7 -21.42 -6.76 41.37
N LEU A 8 -22.26 -6.65 40.33
CA LEU A 8 -22.15 -7.44 39.12
C LEU A 8 -20.92 -6.96 38.35
N THR A 9 -19.72 -7.34 38.83
CA THR A 9 -18.52 -7.29 37.99
C THR A 9 -18.63 -8.45 37.03
N ASN A 10 -19.26 -8.21 35.88
CA ASN A 10 -19.40 -9.19 34.81
C ASN A 10 -17.98 -9.60 34.35
N PRO A 11 -17.55 -10.86 34.53
CA PRO A 11 -16.20 -11.29 34.16
C PRO A 11 -16.07 -11.58 32.64
N ILE A 12 -17.11 -11.28 31.86
CA ILE A 12 -17.18 -11.53 30.41
C ILE A 12 -16.97 -10.22 29.64
N ILE A 13 -16.14 -9.31 30.13
CA ILE A 13 -15.47 -8.38 29.22
C ILE A 13 -14.33 -9.19 28.63
N LYS A 14 -14.64 -9.93 27.55
CA LYS A 14 -13.63 -10.46 26.64
C LYS A 14 -12.74 -9.26 26.29
N ARG A 15 -11.55 -9.19 26.86
CA ARG A 15 -10.51 -8.26 26.41
C ARG A 15 -10.39 -8.53 24.92
N ARG A 16 -10.96 -7.63 24.12
CA ARG A 16 -10.79 -7.65 22.68
C ARG A 16 -9.33 -7.28 22.51
N TRP A 17 -8.50 -8.28 22.28
CA TRP A 17 -7.13 -8.07 21.84
C TRP A 17 -7.26 -7.41 20.47
N TYR A 18 -7.40 -6.08 20.46
CA TYR A 18 -7.10 -5.30 19.29
C TYR A 18 -5.58 -5.39 19.16
N THR A 19 -5.10 -6.42 18.45
CA THR A 19 -3.92 -6.23 17.63
C THR A 19 -4.21 -4.97 16.82
N PRO A 20 -3.37 -3.92 16.85
CA PRO A 20 -3.56 -2.82 15.93
C PRO A 20 -3.42 -3.41 14.52
N LEU A 21 -4.56 -3.60 13.84
CA LEU A 21 -4.63 -3.79 12.40
C LEU A 21 -4.24 -2.46 11.80
N GLY A 22 -2.94 -2.19 11.83
CA GLY A 22 -2.33 -0.90 11.51
C GLY A 22 -0.96 -1.13 10.93
N SER A 23 -0.87 -2.09 10.02
CA SER A 23 0.24 -2.23 9.11
C SER A 23 -0.26 -1.68 7.79
N HIS A 24 0.31 -0.58 7.32
CA HIS A 24 0.10 -0.08 5.97
C HIS A 24 0.48 -1.19 4.97
N VAL A 25 -0.01 -1.13 3.73
CA VAL A 25 0.22 -2.21 2.74
C VAL A 25 1.71 -2.54 2.54
N ALA A 26 2.60 -1.57 2.77
CA ALA A 26 4.05 -1.72 2.70
C ALA A 26 4.73 -2.42 3.91
N ASP A 27 3.99 -2.94 4.90
CA ASP A 27 4.52 -3.64 6.10
C ASP A 27 5.66 -2.88 6.82
N ASN A 28 5.55 -1.54 6.82
CA ASN A 28 6.53 -0.62 7.39
C ASN A 28 7.95 -0.73 6.78
N ASP A 29 8.10 -1.20 5.54
CA ASP A 29 9.38 -1.14 4.81
C ASP A 29 9.75 0.33 4.53
N PRO A 30 10.84 0.86 5.13
CA PRO A 30 11.21 2.25 4.99
C PRO A 30 11.58 2.64 3.55
N PHE A 31 12.07 1.70 2.74
CA PHE A 31 12.47 1.98 1.37
C PHE A 31 11.25 2.17 0.46
N VAL A 32 10.23 1.33 0.63
CA VAL A 32 8.96 1.44 -0.10
C VAL A 32 8.24 2.73 0.27
N ILE A 33 8.17 3.04 1.58
CA ILE A 33 7.54 4.26 2.06
C ILE A 33 8.23 5.50 1.51
N ALA A 34 9.57 5.55 1.53
CA ALA A 34 10.33 6.69 1.00
C ALA A 34 10.10 6.88 -0.51
N ARG A 35 10.15 5.80 -1.28
CA ARG A 35 9.90 5.80 -2.73
C ARG A 35 8.50 6.32 -3.05
N GLU A 36 7.47 5.74 -2.44
CA GLU A 36 6.09 6.12 -2.73
C GLU A 36 5.75 7.52 -2.23
N LYS A 37 6.35 7.96 -1.12
CA LYS A 37 6.26 9.35 -0.66
C LYS A 37 6.83 10.31 -1.70
N GLU A 38 8.00 10.01 -2.26
CA GLU A 38 8.60 10.83 -3.31
C GLU A 38 7.71 10.89 -4.56
N ARG A 39 7.20 9.73 -5.02
CA ARG A 39 6.25 9.69 -6.15
C ARG A 39 5.01 10.53 -5.88
N LEU A 40 4.49 10.50 -4.65
CA LEU A 40 3.34 11.29 -4.25
C LEU A 40 3.61 12.79 -4.30
N LEU A 41 4.78 13.23 -3.84
CA LEU A 41 5.21 14.63 -3.93
C LEU A 41 5.44 15.08 -5.37
N GLN A 42 5.91 14.18 -6.24
CA GLN A 42 6.08 14.43 -7.68
C GLN A 42 4.75 14.37 -8.46
N GLY A 43 3.64 13.97 -7.82
CA GLY A 43 2.35 13.76 -8.48
C GLY A 43 2.29 12.52 -9.38
N LYS A 44 3.29 11.62 -9.31
CA LYS A 44 3.39 10.38 -10.11
C LYS A 44 2.71 9.18 -9.41
N VAL A 45 1.53 9.42 -8.83
CA VAL A 45 0.76 8.38 -8.13
C VAL A 45 -0.18 7.71 -9.11
N LYS A 46 -0.26 6.37 -9.04
CA LYS A 46 -1.22 5.61 -9.83
C LYS A 46 -2.65 5.94 -9.36
N HIS A 47 -3.49 6.39 -10.28
CA HIS A 47 -4.89 6.68 -10.00
C HIS A 47 -5.77 5.57 -10.59
N PHE A 48 -6.20 4.64 -9.74
CA PHE A 48 -7.09 3.56 -10.15
C PHE A 48 -8.52 3.75 -9.63
N LEU A 49 -8.70 4.47 -8.51
CA LEU A 49 -10.02 4.84 -8.00
C LEU A 49 -10.46 6.20 -8.55
N LYS A 50 -11.69 6.28 -9.08
CA LYS A 50 -12.29 7.53 -9.54
C LYS A 50 -12.69 8.43 -8.37
N SER A 51 -13.07 7.82 -7.25
CA SER A 51 -13.50 8.52 -6.03
C SER A 51 -12.34 9.16 -5.25
N ALA A 52 -11.09 8.77 -5.52
CA ALA A 52 -9.93 9.17 -4.74
C ALA A 52 -8.69 9.46 -5.62
N PRO A 53 -8.68 10.57 -6.39
CA PRO A 53 -7.49 11.01 -7.10
C PRO A 53 -6.38 11.36 -6.10
N GLY A 54 -5.14 10.99 -6.41
CA GLY A 54 -3.98 11.25 -5.53
C GLY A 54 -3.75 10.22 -4.42
N TRP A 55 -4.66 9.26 -4.24
CA TRP A 55 -4.51 8.24 -3.20
C TRP A 55 -3.48 7.18 -3.58
N SER A 56 -2.59 6.82 -2.64
CA SER A 56 -1.58 5.76 -2.79
C SER A 56 -1.91 4.60 -1.88
N GLU A 57 -2.12 3.42 -2.46
CA GLU A 57 -2.41 2.17 -1.76
C GLU A 57 -1.29 1.77 -0.79
N LEU A 58 -0.03 1.91 -1.22
CA LEU A 58 1.15 1.49 -0.48
C LEU A 58 1.39 2.32 0.79
N LEU A 59 0.97 3.59 0.78
CA LEU A 59 1.06 4.50 1.92
C LEU A 59 -0.22 4.51 2.78
N ALA A 60 -1.32 3.98 2.26
CA ALA A 60 -2.60 3.98 2.95
C ALA A 60 -2.60 2.99 4.12
N SER A 61 -3.35 3.34 5.16
CA SER A 61 -3.71 2.37 6.20
C SER A 61 -4.79 1.40 5.69
N ASP A 62 -4.86 0.20 6.26
CA ASP A 62 -5.91 -0.78 5.97
C ASP A 62 -7.32 -0.18 6.10
N SER A 63 -7.55 0.60 7.16
CA SER A 63 -8.85 1.26 7.40
C SER A 63 -9.17 2.31 6.34
N GLU A 64 -8.17 3.04 5.84
CA GLU A 64 -8.37 3.98 4.74
C GLU A 64 -8.70 3.24 3.45
N ALA A 65 -7.96 2.18 3.12
CA ALA A 65 -8.19 1.37 1.93
C ALA A 65 -9.63 0.82 1.88
N VAL A 66 -10.14 0.31 3.00
CA VAL A 66 -11.54 -0.16 3.11
C VAL A 66 -12.54 0.96 2.79
N ILE A 67 -12.36 2.15 3.37
CA ILE A 67 -13.27 3.28 3.13
C ILE A 67 -13.20 3.77 1.69
N LYS A 68 -12.01 3.72 1.06
CA LYS A 68 -11.85 4.11 -0.34
C LYS A 68 -12.49 3.10 -1.28
N ALA A 69 -12.33 1.81 -1.02
CA ALA A 69 -12.99 0.75 -1.78
C ALA A 69 -14.53 0.86 -1.70
N GLU A 70 -15.07 1.08 -0.50
CA GLU A 70 -16.52 1.20 -0.29
C GLU A 70 -17.13 2.44 -0.98
N ARG A 71 -16.34 3.50 -1.15
CA ARG A 71 -16.79 4.74 -1.81
C ARG A 71 -16.66 4.72 -3.32
N GLU A 72 -16.00 3.72 -3.89
CA GLU A 72 -15.88 3.61 -5.33
C GLU A 72 -17.26 3.25 -5.92
N PRO A 73 -17.73 3.97 -6.95
CA PRO A 73 -19.01 3.66 -7.57
C PRO A 73 -19.01 2.24 -8.15
N ASP A 74 -20.15 1.56 -7.99
CA ASP A 74 -20.34 0.24 -8.57
C ASP A 74 -20.09 0.26 -10.08
N PRO A 75 -19.37 -0.75 -10.61
CA PRO A 75 -19.11 -0.85 -12.02
C PRO A 75 -20.41 -1.12 -12.79
N LEU A 76 -20.56 -0.44 -13.93
CA LEU A 76 -21.69 -0.64 -14.84
C LEU A 76 -21.71 -2.07 -15.42
N SER A 77 -20.53 -2.69 -15.60
CA SER A 77 -20.38 -4.05 -16.10
C SER A 77 -19.04 -4.69 -15.69
N ILE A 78 -19.00 -6.01 -15.62
CA ILE A 78 -17.77 -6.81 -15.41
C ILE A 78 -16.73 -6.49 -16.50
N LYS A 79 -17.17 -6.24 -17.73
CA LYS A 79 -16.27 -5.92 -18.84
C LYS A 79 -15.55 -4.58 -18.61
N ASP A 80 -16.25 -3.62 -18.01
CA ASP A 80 -15.67 -2.32 -17.70
C ASP A 80 -14.60 -2.44 -16.62
N LEU A 81 -14.84 -3.25 -15.57
CA LEU A 81 -13.83 -3.58 -14.56
C LEU A 81 -12.57 -4.20 -15.17
N GLN A 82 -12.74 -5.13 -16.10
CA GLN A 82 -11.61 -5.78 -16.78
C GLN A 82 -10.81 -4.77 -17.59
N ASN A 83 -11.49 -3.91 -18.36
CA ASN A 83 -10.84 -2.88 -19.16
C ASN A 83 -10.06 -1.89 -18.29
N GLU A 84 -10.63 -1.48 -17.15
CA GLU A 84 -9.96 -0.61 -16.18
C GLU A 84 -8.73 -1.28 -15.58
N SER A 85 -8.83 -2.56 -15.21
CA SER A 85 -7.70 -3.35 -14.69
C SER A 85 -6.56 -3.48 -15.70
N ILE A 86 -6.87 -3.72 -16.97
CA ILE A 86 -5.84 -3.80 -18.02
C ILE A 86 -5.18 -2.44 -18.22
N LYS A 87 -5.98 -1.37 -18.23
CA LYS A 87 -5.47 0.00 -18.39
C LYS A 87 -4.49 0.36 -17.27
N THR A 88 -4.84 0.08 -16.02
CA THR A 88 -3.97 0.40 -14.87
C THR A 88 -2.66 -0.40 -14.91
N LEU A 89 -2.69 -1.66 -15.30
CA LEU A 89 -1.49 -2.49 -15.48
C LEU A 89 -0.60 -1.96 -16.60
N SER A 90 -1.17 -1.52 -17.72
CA SER A 90 -0.41 -0.97 -18.86
C SER A 90 0.23 0.39 -18.60
N MET A 91 -0.24 1.16 -17.61
CA MET A 91 0.33 2.47 -17.25
C MET A 91 1.59 2.36 -16.36
N SER A 92 2.06 1.15 -16.05
CA SER A 92 3.12 0.91 -15.04
C SER A 92 4.55 0.85 -15.58
N ASP A 93 4.77 1.17 -16.85
CA ASP A 93 6.06 1.04 -17.54
C ASP A 93 7.20 1.92 -16.94
N ASP A 94 6.89 2.92 -16.11
CA ASP A 94 7.90 3.74 -15.40
C ASP A 94 8.83 2.91 -14.49
N ASP A 95 8.36 1.77 -13.98
CA ASP A 95 9.16 0.93 -13.08
C ASP A 95 10.18 0.06 -13.84
N ILE A 96 9.99 -0.12 -15.16
CA ILE A 96 10.90 -0.87 -16.04
C ILE A 96 12.16 -0.06 -16.33
N GLU A 97 12.03 1.24 -16.58
CA GLU A 97 13.17 2.12 -16.87
C GLU A 97 14.15 2.23 -15.70
N ILE A 98 13.64 2.29 -14.46
CA ILE A 98 14.47 2.34 -13.25
C ILE A 98 15.23 1.01 -13.05
N ILE A 99 14.55 -0.12 -13.26
CA ILE A 99 15.16 -1.45 -13.15
C ILE A 99 16.26 -1.63 -14.20
N ASP A 100 16.03 -1.15 -15.42
CA ASP A 100 17.03 -1.23 -16.49
C ASP A 100 18.22 -0.29 -16.23
N HIS A 101 18.01 0.90 -15.65
CA HIS A 101 19.09 1.78 -15.20
C HIS A 101 19.95 1.11 -14.10
N ILE A 102 19.31 0.50 -13.10
CA ILE A 102 20.01 -0.21 -12.02
C ILE A 102 20.81 -1.39 -12.57
N LYS A 103 20.24 -2.18 -13.50
CA LYS A 103 20.96 -3.28 -14.15
C LYS A 103 22.17 -2.80 -14.93
N GLN A 104 22.06 -1.66 -15.63
CA GLN A 104 23.19 -1.06 -16.33
C GLN A 104 24.29 -0.62 -15.36
N GLU A 105 23.95 0.06 -14.26
CA GLU A 105 24.94 0.47 -13.26
C GLU A 105 25.64 -0.71 -12.57
N VAL A 106 24.91 -1.77 -12.23
CA VAL A 106 25.50 -2.99 -11.63
C VAL A 106 26.43 -3.69 -12.62
N LYS A 107 26.08 -3.69 -13.91
CA LYS A 107 26.92 -4.26 -14.96
C LYS A 107 28.23 -3.48 -15.14
N ILE A 108 28.18 -2.14 -15.11
CA ILE A 108 29.38 -1.29 -15.20
C ILE A 108 30.32 -1.55 -14.01
N LYS A 109 29.77 -1.59 -12.77
CA LYS A 109 30.57 -1.84 -11.56
C LYS A 109 31.23 -3.22 -11.56
N THR A 110 30.54 -4.24 -12.05
CA THR A 110 31.10 -5.59 -12.14
C THR A 110 32.20 -5.69 -13.19
N GLU A 111 32.08 -4.98 -14.32
CA GLU A 111 33.13 -4.91 -15.34
C GLU A 111 34.39 -4.18 -14.83
N GLU A 112 34.23 -3.06 -14.12
CA GLU A 112 35.34 -2.33 -13.48
C GLU A 112 36.07 -3.19 -12.43
N GLU A 113 35.33 -3.97 -11.64
CA GLU A 113 35.88 -4.84 -10.60
C GLU A 113 36.65 -6.04 -11.18
N ILE A 114 36.27 -6.53 -12.36
CA ILE A 114 36.99 -7.58 -13.11
C ILE A 114 38.29 -7.01 -13.69
N ILE A 115 38.29 -5.78 -14.19
CA ILE A 115 39.48 -5.11 -14.76
C ILE A 115 40.48 -4.70 -13.66
N ALA A 116 39.99 -4.39 -12.45
CA ALA A 116 40.81 -3.99 -11.31
C ALA A 116 41.46 -5.15 -10.54
N LYS A 117 41.14 -6.41 -10.88
CA LYS A 117 41.73 -7.61 -10.25
C LYS A 117 42.92 -8.10 -11.10
N PRO A 118 44.15 -8.14 -10.54
CA PRO A 118 45.37 -8.46 -11.29
C PRO A 118 45.45 -9.91 -11.78
#